data_AF-X1F1Q7-F1
#
_entry.id   AF-X1F1Q7-F1
#
_cell.length_a   1.000
_cell.length_b   1.000
_cell.length_c   1.000
_cell.angle_alpha   90.00
_cell.angle_beta   90.00
_cell.angle_gamma   90.00
#
_symmetry.space_group_name_H-M   'P 1'
#
loop_
_entity.id
_entity.type
_entity.pdbx_description
1 polymer ?
#
loop_
_entity_poly.entity_id
_entity_poly.type
_entity_poly.pdbx_seq_one_letter_code
_entity_poly.pdbx_strand_id
1 'polypeptide(L)'
;EWKTYAEVGAAAIGYLDKAIAACNAASFITPEGWIRGTTLTSDELAELCNFYAAKFMISNPRNATENAAIDWNAVKAYAQNGLDYDLTIEFDGYETWLGQIMAFAQLEGWMRVDMRVINMMDQNYPSRWNVNGVPPDPATATSADARLLTDFLKLGTVPHRPERGYYHFSYYGYWRYPEIQIETQAVTGRYPVYPKSENDYMLAEALLRTGDKTGAINILNASPRVTRGGLDQLTGTATDTEVLNAIFYERTIELFSHSLGTEFFDMRRRNYLQPGTLLHFPIPGKELETLGEAYYSLGGSFGTSGVDYAGSDWGWPGWDVQNPYK
;
A
#
# COMPACT_ATOMS: atom_id res chain seq x y z
N GLU A 1 22.56 3.26 21.22
CA GLU A 1 21.44 3.90 21.95
C GLU A 1 20.17 3.70 21.14
N TRP A 2 19.04 3.41 21.78
CA TRP A 2 17.74 3.34 21.10
C TRP A 2 17.33 4.72 20.58
N LYS A 3 16.63 4.75 19.45
CA LYS A 3 16.01 5.95 18.87
C LYS A 3 14.54 5.67 18.61
N THR A 4 13.72 6.71 18.73
CA THR A 4 12.30 6.64 18.39
C THR A 4 12.14 6.36 16.89
N TYR A 5 11.01 5.76 16.49
CA TYR A 5 10.72 5.56 15.07
C TYR A 5 10.69 6.88 14.28
N ALA A 6 10.28 7.98 14.92
CA ALA A 6 10.30 9.31 14.33
C ALA A 6 11.74 9.78 14.03
N GLU A 7 12.67 9.62 14.98
CA GLU A 7 14.09 9.93 14.75
C GLU A 7 14.71 9.04 13.67
N VAL A 8 14.36 7.75 13.64
CA VAL A 8 14.84 6.81 12.61
C VAL A 8 14.29 7.19 11.23
N GLY A 9 12.99 7.54 11.15
CA GLY A 9 12.37 8.01 9.91
C GLY A 9 12.99 9.32 9.40
N ALA A 10 13.24 10.28 10.29
CA ALA A 10 13.92 11.52 9.95
C ALA A 10 15.36 11.29 9.46
N ALA A 11 16.10 10.39 10.13
CA ALA A 11 17.45 10.01 9.68
C ALA A 11 17.43 9.34 8.30
N ALA A 12 16.45 8.46 8.03
CA ALA A 12 16.29 7.82 6.73
C ALA A 12 16.08 8.84 5.60
N ILE A 13 15.20 9.83 5.81
CA ILE A 13 15.00 10.94 4.86
C ILE A 13 16.31 11.71 4.68
N GLY A 14 17.02 12.03 5.76
CA GLY A 14 18.32 12.72 5.68
C GLY A 14 19.41 11.93 4.94
N TYR A 15 19.35 10.60 4.89
CA TYR A 15 20.25 9.80 4.04
C TYR A 15 19.84 9.87 2.56
N LEU A 16 18.53 9.91 2.27
CA LEU A 16 18.03 10.12 0.91
C LEU A 16 18.40 11.51 0.40
N ASP A 17 18.33 12.56 1.22
CA ASP A 17 18.77 13.91 0.86
C ASP A 17 20.26 13.95 0.47
N LYS A 18 21.11 13.23 1.21
CA LYS A 18 22.54 13.10 0.86
C LYS A 18 22.74 12.36 -0.45
N ALA A 19 21.94 11.33 -0.72
CA ALA A 19 21.98 10.60 -1.98
C ALA A 19 21.53 11.49 -3.15
N ILE A 20 20.44 12.25 -3.00
CA ILE A 20 19.95 13.23 -3.98
C ILE A 20 21.05 14.26 -4.26
N ALA A 21 21.68 14.82 -3.22
CA ALA A 21 22.78 15.78 -3.39
C ALA A 21 23.97 15.18 -4.15
N ALA A 22 24.33 13.93 -3.88
CA ALA A 22 25.40 13.23 -4.59
C ALA A 22 25.06 12.98 -6.06
N CYS A 23 23.81 12.59 -6.35
CA CYS A 23 23.31 12.41 -7.72
C CYS A 23 23.32 13.72 -8.50
N ASN A 24 22.88 14.82 -7.88
CA ASN A 24 22.88 16.14 -8.52
C ASN A 24 24.28 16.75 -8.74
N ALA A 25 25.29 16.24 -8.02
CA ALA A 25 26.66 16.74 -8.11
C ALA A 25 27.49 16.05 -9.21
N ALA A 26 27.04 14.93 -9.76
CA ALA A 26 27.79 14.14 -10.73
C ALA A 26 26.89 13.34 -11.65
N SER A 27 27.25 13.26 -12.93
CA SER A 27 26.59 12.37 -13.89
C SER A 27 27.21 10.97 -13.86
N PHE A 28 26.38 9.96 -13.64
CA PHE A 28 26.78 8.56 -13.68
C PHE A 28 25.59 7.67 -14.06
N ILE A 29 25.87 6.39 -14.27
CA ILE A 29 24.86 5.33 -14.40
C ILE A 29 25.18 4.28 -13.33
N THR A 30 24.17 3.79 -12.63
CA THR A 30 24.36 2.74 -11.63
C THR A 30 24.93 1.49 -12.28
N PRO A 31 25.89 0.78 -11.64
CA PRO A 31 26.42 -0.46 -12.15
C PRO A 31 25.34 -1.51 -12.42
N GLU A 32 25.56 -2.33 -13.45
CA GLU A 32 24.71 -3.48 -13.74
C GLU A 32 24.65 -4.42 -12.52
N GLY A 33 23.46 -4.95 -12.24
CA GLY A 33 23.24 -5.89 -11.13
C GLY A 33 22.96 -5.23 -9.78
N TRP A 34 23.09 -3.90 -9.64
CA TRP A 34 22.58 -3.18 -8.47
C TRP A 34 21.07 -3.23 -8.38
N ILE A 35 20.39 -3.14 -9.53
CA ILE A 35 18.98 -3.48 -9.71
C ILE A 35 18.92 -4.38 -10.94
N ARG A 36 18.50 -5.63 -10.79
CA ARG A 36 18.58 -6.59 -11.90
C ARG A 36 17.69 -6.16 -13.06
N GLY A 37 18.30 -6.09 -14.25
CA GLY A 37 17.66 -5.64 -15.47
C GLY A 37 17.48 -4.12 -15.58
N THR A 38 17.82 -3.34 -14.57
CA THR A 38 17.56 -1.89 -14.55
C THR A 38 18.80 -1.12 -14.12
N THR A 39 19.27 -0.27 -15.02
CA THR A 39 20.30 0.72 -14.73
C THR A 39 19.63 2.09 -14.64
N LEU A 40 19.99 2.88 -13.64
CA LEU A 40 19.50 4.24 -13.46
C LEU A 40 20.62 5.22 -13.75
N THR A 41 20.32 6.29 -14.46
CA THR A 41 21.14 7.50 -14.47
C THR A 41 21.18 8.13 -13.06
N SER A 42 22.10 9.06 -12.83
CA SER A 42 22.12 9.88 -11.61
C SER A 42 20.79 10.58 -11.37
N ASP A 43 20.15 11.05 -12.44
CA ASP A 43 18.87 11.79 -12.36
C ASP A 43 17.72 10.84 -11.97
N GLU A 44 17.61 9.69 -12.63
CA GLU A 44 16.61 8.66 -12.29
C GLU A 44 16.81 8.11 -10.87
N LEU A 45 18.07 7.98 -10.41
CA LEU A 45 18.37 7.58 -9.03
C LEU A 45 17.96 8.67 -8.03
N ALA A 46 18.16 9.96 -8.36
CA ALA A 46 17.68 11.06 -7.55
C ALA A 46 16.14 11.05 -7.46
N GLU A 47 15.44 10.77 -8.55
CA GLU A 47 13.98 10.61 -8.58
C GLU A 47 13.51 9.46 -7.69
N LEU A 48 14.21 8.32 -7.72
CA LEU A 48 13.93 7.20 -6.83
C LEU A 48 14.13 7.59 -5.35
N CYS A 49 15.18 8.34 -5.04
CA CYS A 49 15.42 8.82 -3.67
C CYS A 49 14.33 9.80 -3.20
N ASN A 50 13.91 10.73 -4.07
CA ASN A 50 12.80 11.65 -3.79
C ASN A 50 11.49 10.88 -3.55
N PHE A 51 11.20 9.88 -4.38
CA PHE A 51 10.04 9.00 -4.20
C PHE A 51 10.05 8.31 -2.83
N TYR A 52 11.18 7.72 -2.42
CA TYR A 52 11.28 7.10 -1.10
C TYR A 52 11.16 8.09 0.05
N ALA A 53 11.67 9.32 -0.11
CA ALA A 53 11.52 10.36 0.91
C ALA A 53 10.04 10.69 1.13
N ALA A 54 9.28 10.94 0.06
CA ALA A 54 7.83 11.14 0.12
C ALA A 54 7.11 9.92 0.72
N LYS A 55 7.45 8.71 0.27
CA LYS A 55 6.85 7.46 0.75
C LYS A 55 7.10 7.26 2.25
N PHE A 56 8.31 7.50 2.73
CA PHE A 56 8.66 7.38 4.15
C PHE A 56 7.91 8.40 5.00
N MET A 57 7.80 9.65 4.53
CA MET A 57 7.03 10.68 5.22
C MET A 57 5.56 10.28 5.42
N ILE A 58 4.90 9.77 4.38
CA ILE A 58 3.49 9.36 4.50
C ILE A 58 3.30 8.01 5.19
N SER A 59 4.33 7.16 5.21
CA SER A 59 4.25 5.84 5.84
C SER A 59 4.60 5.86 7.32
N ASN A 60 5.37 6.83 7.80
CA ASN A 60 5.84 6.88 9.18
C ASN A 60 4.74 7.06 10.25
N PRO A 61 3.68 7.86 10.04
CA PRO A 61 2.61 8.04 11.03
C PRO A 61 1.95 6.75 11.48
N ARG A 62 1.67 6.68 12.78
CA ARG A 62 1.01 5.54 13.44
C ARG A 62 -0.49 5.73 13.64
N ASN A 63 -1.01 6.94 13.47
CA ASN A 63 -2.42 7.28 13.67
C ASN A 63 -2.78 8.56 12.88
N ALA A 64 -4.07 8.92 12.89
CA ALA A 64 -4.59 10.11 12.21
C ALA A 64 -4.05 11.44 12.78
N THR A 65 -3.71 11.50 14.08
CA THR A 65 -3.11 12.68 14.69
C THR A 65 -1.73 12.95 14.12
N GLU A 66 -0.89 11.93 14.02
CA GLU A 66 0.42 12.03 13.39
C GLU A 66 0.33 12.30 11.88
N ASN A 67 -0.67 11.74 11.19
CA ASN A 67 -0.93 12.02 9.78
C ASN A 67 -1.30 13.50 9.54
N ALA A 68 -2.03 14.12 10.46
CA ALA A 68 -2.35 15.55 10.41
C ALA A 68 -1.12 16.45 10.63
N ALA A 69 -0.05 15.91 11.22
CA ALA A 69 1.20 16.62 11.49
C ALA A 69 2.25 16.45 10.38
N ILE A 70 1.98 15.69 9.31
CA ILE A 70 2.87 15.59 8.16
C ILE A 70 3.10 16.98 7.55
N ASP A 71 4.36 17.30 7.23
CA ASP A 71 4.69 18.43 6.36
C ASP A 71 4.35 18.10 4.90
N TRP A 72 3.13 18.46 4.50
CA TRP A 72 2.65 18.21 3.15
C TRP A 72 3.34 19.05 2.07
N ASN A 73 3.98 20.17 2.43
CA ASN A 73 4.78 20.94 1.46
C ASN A 73 6.07 20.19 1.14
N ALA A 74 6.72 19.58 2.14
CA ALA A 74 7.88 18.72 1.92
C ALA A 74 7.51 17.45 1.13
N VAL A 75 6.39 16.78 1.46
CA VAL A 75 5.91 15.63 0.65
C VAL A 75 5.68 16.04 -0.80
N LYS A 76 5.05 17.19 -1.04
CA LYS A 76 4.85 17.74 -2.38
C LYS A 76 6.18 17.96 -3.09
N ALA A 77 7.14 18.61 -2.44
CA ALA A 77 8.45 18.89 -3.03
C ALA A 77 9.19 17.61 -3.44
N TYR A 78 9.19 16.59 -2.58
CA TYR A 78 9.76 15.28 -2.93
C TYR A 78 8.99 14.60 -4.06
N ALA A 79 7.67 14.49 -3.97
CA ALA A 79 6.87 13.77 -4.97
C ALA A 79 6.89 14.46 -6.35
N GLN A 80 7.02 15.79 -6.41
CA GLN A 80 7.21 16.54 -7.68
C GLN A 80 8.53 16.20 -8.39
N ASN A 81 9.55 15.82 -7.63
CA ASN A 81 10.85 15.37 -8.14
C ASN A 81 11.00 13.84 -8.01
N GLY A 82 9.89 13.11 -7.77
CA GLY A 82 9.88 11.67 -7.61
C GLY A 82 9.84 10.94 -8.95
N LEU A 83 9.51 9.65 -8.90
CA LEU A 83 9.47 8.79 -10.09
C LEU A 83 8.62 9.40 -11.23
N ASP A 84 9.23 9.52 -12.40
CA ASP A 84 8.55 9.74 -13.68
C ASP A 84 8.45 8.46 -14.55
N TYR A 85 9.03 7.36 -14.05
CA TYR A 85 9.10 6.04 -14.65
C TYR A 85 8.64 4.94 -13.68
N ASP A 86 8.36 3.74 -14.20
CA ASP A 86 8.12 2.55 -13.38
C ASP A 86 9.45 1.90 -12.99
N LEU A 87 9.77 1.83 -11.69
CA LEU A 87 10.93 1.05 -11.25
C LEU A 87 10.65 -0.43 -11.46
N THR A 88 11.26 -0.97 -12.50
CA THR A 88 11.09 -2.35 -12.94
C THR A 88 12.26 -3.21 -12.47
N ILE A 89 11.99 -4.44 -12.08
CA ILE A 89 13.01 -5.45 -11.77
C ILE A 89 12.78 -6.67 -12.67
N GLU A 90 13.88 -7.26 -13.15
CA GLU A 90 13.84 -8.56 -13.83
C GLU A 90 13.91 -9.70 -12.81
N PHE A 91 12.86 -10.53 -12.76
CA PHE A 91 12.80 -11.70 -11.88
C PHE A 91 13.65 -12.85 -12.42
N ASP A 92 14.34 -13.56 -11.53
CA ASP A 92 15.37 -14.55 -11.86
C ASP A 92 15.00 -16.01 -11.54
N GLY A 93 13.71 -16.32 -11.38
CA GLY A 93 13.29 -17.70 -11.16
C GLY A 93 13.50 -18.21 -9.72
N TYR A 94 13.34 -17.33 -8.73
CA TYR A 94 13.37 -17.64 -7.28
C TYR A 94 14.76 -17.70 -6.62
N GLU A 95 15.79 -17.11 -7.24
CA GLU A 95 17.16 -17.15 -6.72
C GLU A 95 17.45 -15.93 -5.83
N THR A 96 17.41 -14.73 -6.40
CA THR A 96 17.84 -13.50 -5.70
C THR A 96 16.97 -12.28 -5.98
N TRP A 97 16.40 -12.16 -7.18
CA TRP A 97 15.59 -11.01 -7.59
C TRP A 97 14.15 -11.45 -7.85
N LEU A 98 13.28 -11.19 -6.86
CA LEU A 98 11.87 -11.57 -6.94
C LEU A 98 11.03 -10.71 -6.00
N GLY A 99 9.92 -10.17 -6.53
CA GLY A 99 8.83 -9.66 -5.72
C GLY A 99 7.99 -10.81 -5.16
N GLN A 100 8.40 -11.41 -4.03
CA GLN A 100 7.70 -12.59 -3.47
C GLN A 100 6.21 -12.33 -3.23
N ILE A 101 5.85 -11.16 -2.70
CA ILE A 101 4.44 -10.80 -2.49
C ILE A 101 3.67 -10.69 -3.82
N MET A 102 4.27 -10.09 -4.86
CA MET A 102 3.64 -10.03 -6.18
C MET A 102 3.33 -11.43 -6.71
N ALA A 103 4.27 -12.37 -6.53
CA ALA A 103 4.13 -13.73 -7.02
C ALA A 103 3.19 -14.59 -6.19
N PHE A 104 3.26 -14.51 -4.85
CA PHE A 104 2.34 -15.23 -3.97
C PHE A 104 0.89 -14.72 -4.10
N ALA A 105 0.71 -13.44 -4.41
CA ALA A 105 -0.63 -12.86 -4.57
C ALA A 105 -1.39 -13.42 -5.77
N GLN A 106 -0.68 -14.00 -6.77
CA GLN A 106 -1.32 -14.64 -7.93
C GLN A 106 -1.85 -16.04 -7.60
N LEU A 107 -1.51 -16.61 -6.43
CA LEU A 107 -1.97 -17.95 -6.07
C LEU A 107 -3.46 -17.97 -5.74
N GLU A 108 -4.17 -18.86 -6.41
CA GLU A 108 -5.57 -19.17 -6.09
C GLU A 108 -5.73 -19.84 -4.73
N GLY A 109 -4.65 -20.22 -4.03
CA GLY A 109 -4.72 -20.97 -2.77
C GLY A 109 -4.37 -20.16 -1.53
N TRP A 110 -3.19 -19.54 -1.54
CA TRP A 110 -2.51 -19.10 -0.33
C TRP A 110 -2.89 -17.69 0.13
N MET A 111 -3.25 -16.83 -0.82
CA MET A 111 -3.66 -15.45 -0.57
C MET A 111 -5.09 -15.21 -1.04
N ARG A 112 -5.77 -14.29 -0.36
CA ARG A 112 -7.08 -13.80 -0.75
C ARG A 112 -7.12 -12.30 -0.64
N VAL A 113 -7.89 -11.69 -1.53
CA VAL A 113 -8.19 -10.26 -1.52
C VAL A 113 -9.21 -10.02 -0.43
N ASP A 114 -8.90 -9.12 0.50
CA ASP A 114 -9.82 -8.75 1.57
C ASP A 114 -11.17 -8.29 0.98
N MET A 115 -12.28 -8.74 1.56
CA MET A 115 -13.64 -8.42 1.10
C MET A 115 -13.89 -6.92 1.04
N ARG A 116 -13.22 -6.13 1.90
CA ARG A 116 -13.19 -4.67 1.83
C ARG A 116 -12.84 -4.16 0.44
N VAL A 117 -11.80 -4.73 -0.18
CA VAL A 117 -11.30 -4.25 -1.49
C VAL A 117 -12.34 -4.51 -2.56
N ILE A 118 -13.00 -5.68 -2.52
CA ILE A 118 -14.10 -5.98 -3.44
C ILE A 118 -15.32 -5.09 -3.15
N ASN A 119 -15.66 -4.83 -1.89
CA ASN A 119 -16.73 -3.90 -1.52
C ASN A 119 -16.44 -2.44 -1.95
N MET A 120 -15.17 -2.03 -1.99
CA MET A 120 -14.80 -0.73 -2.53
C MET A 120 -15.12 -0.62 -4.03
N MET A 121 -14.97 -1.71 -4.79
CA MET A 121 -15.28 -1.76 -6.23
C MET A 121 -16.78 -2.02 -6.50
N ASP A 122 -17.45 -2.80 -5.64
CA ASP A 122 -18.88 -3.09 -5.69
C ASP A 122 -19.50 -2.94 -4.29
N GLN A 123 -20.20 -1.84 -4.04
CA GLN A 123 -20.79 -1.56 -2.73
C GLN A 123 -21.90 -2.55 -2.32
N ASN A 124 -22.44 -3.35 -3.26
CA ASN A 124 -23.39 -4.42 -2.95
C ASN A 124 -22.71 -5.71 -2.48
N TYR A 125 -21.41 -5.87 -2.77
CA TYR A 125 -20.63 -7.00 -2.27
C TYR A 125 -20.35 -6.80 -0.77
N PRO A 126 -20.49 -7.81 0.10
CA PRO A 126 -20.28 -7.62 1.53
C PRO A 126 -18.85 -7.14 1.86
N SER A 127 -18.72 -6.19 2.80
CA SER A 127 -17.39 -5.74 3.26
C SER A 127 -16.66 -6.73 4.14
N ARG A 128 -17.42 -7.61 4.79
CA ARG A 128 -16.97 -8.58 5.79
C ARG A 128 -18.04 -9.65 5.97
N TRP A 129 -17.69 -10.75 6.62
CA TRP A 129 -18.67 -11.72 7.05
C TRP A 129 -19.47 -11.19 8.25
N ASN A 130 -20.79 -11.37 8.22
CA ASN A 130 -21.73 -10.84 9.21
C ASN A 130 -21.75 -11.60 10.54
N VAL A 131 -21.16 -12.80 10.60
CA VAL A 131 -21.01 -13.64 11.80
C VAL A 131 -19.74 -14.50 11.70
N ASN A 132 -19.44 -15.31 12.72
CA ASN A 132 -18.48 -16.42 12.67
C ASN A 132 -18.97 -17.53 11.71
N GLY A 133 -19.08 -17.22 10.41
CA GLY A 133 -19.55 -18.14 9.39
C GLY A 133 -19.36 -17.57 7.98
N VAL A 134 -19.42 -18.44 6.98
CA VAL A 134 -19.54 -18.06 5.56
C VAL A 134 -21.03 -17.99 5.24
N PRO A 135 -21.65 -16.82 5.07
CA PRO A 135 -22.94 -16.71 4.37
C PRO A 135 -22.84 -17.29 2.96
N PRO A 136 -23.97 -17.53 2.27
CA PRO A 136 -23.96 -18.06 0.90
C PRO A 136 -23.00 -17.28 -0.02
N ASP A 137 -22.45 -17.95 -1.04
CA ASP A 137 -21.59 -17.30 -2.06
C ASP A 137 -22.19 -15.93 -2.40
N PRO A 138 -21.48 -14.81 -2.12
CA PRO A 138 -22.03 -13.45 -2.14
C PRO A 138 -22.37 -12.91 -3.55
N ALA A 139 -22.60 -13.81 -4.51
CA ALA A 139 -22.64 -13.56 -5.94
C ALA A 139 -21.31 -13.00 -6.49
N THR A 140 -21.22 -12.89 -7.81
CA THR A 140 -20.09 -12.24 -8.46
C THR A 140 -20.24 -10.74 -8.30
N ALA A 141 -19.19 -10.07 -7.81
CA ALA A 141 -19.14 -8.62 -7.73
C ALA A 141 -19.22 -7.99 -9.13
N THR A 142 -19.79 -6.81 -9.20
CA THR A 142 -19.95 -6.00 -10.41
C THR A 142 -19.46 -4.57 -10.14
N SER A 143 -18.62 -4.03 -11.01
CA SER A 143 -18.05 -2.69 -10.85
C SER A 143 -18.08 -1.92 -12.14
N ALA A 144 -18.16 -0.58 -12.04
CA ALA A 144 -17.83 0.31 -13.14
C ALA A 144 -16.31 0.35 -13.41
N ASP A 145 -15.49 -0.06 -12.44
CA ASP A 145 -14.04 -0.16 -12.61
C ASP A 145 -13.69 -1.46 -13.34
N ALA A 146 -13.21 -1.33 -14.58
CA ALA A 146 -12.83 -2.45 -15.42
C ALA A 146 -11.76 -3.34 -14.78
N ARG A 147 -10.97 -2.82 -13.83
CA ARG A 147 -9.92 -3.58 -13.14
C ARG A 147 -10.46 -4.70 -12.26
N LEU A 148 -11.74 -4.68 -11.88
CA LEU A 148 -12.36 -5.82 -11.19
C LEU A 148 -12.24 -7.11 -12.02
N LEU A 149 -12.31 -6.98 -13.35
CA LEU A 149 -12.26 -8.10 -14.28
C LEU A 149 -10.84 -8.41 -14.77
N THR A 150 -9.93 -7.43 -14.78
CA THR A 150 -8.55 -7.63 -15.27
C THR A 150 -7.57 -8.00 -14.17
N ASP A 151 -7.77 -7.50 -12.95
CA ASP A 151 -6.77 -7.58 -11.88
C ASP A 151 -7.23 -8.48 -10.72
N PHE A 152 -8.50 -8.90 -10.70
CA PHE A 152 -9.08 -9.75 -9.67
C PHE A 152 -9.83 -10.93 -10.28
N LEU A 153 -9.79 -12.07 -9.60
CA LEU A 153 -10.42 -13.31 -10.07
C LEU A 153 -11.38 -13.85 -9.01
N LYS A 154 -12.65 -14.07 -9.39
CA LYS A 154 -13.59 -14.83 -8.56
C LYS A 154 -13.21 -16.30 -8.59
N LEU A 155 -12.95 -16.87 -7.43
CA LEU A 155 -12.60 -18.27 -7.22
C LEU A 155 -13.84 -19.04 -6.76
N GLY A 156 -13.91 -20.33 -7.10
CA GLY A 156 -15.05 -21.17 -6.73
C GLY A 156 -15.06 -21.60 -5.25
N THR A 157 -13.92 -21.50 -4.56
CA THR A 157 -13.76 -21.95 -3.17
C THR A 157 -12.83 -21.06 -2.36
N VAL A 158 -12.96 -21.15 -1.03
CA VAL A 158 -12.04 -20.53 -0.07
C VAL A 158 -11.31 -21.66 0.69
N PRO A 159 -10.00 -21.87 0.47
CA PRO A 159 -9.24 -23.00 1.01
C PRO A 159 -8.71 -22.75 2.42
N HIS A 160 -9.21 -21.71 3.10
CA HIS A 160 -8.80 -21.37 4.46
C HIS A 160 -9.50 -22.25 5.50
N ARG A 161 -8.84 -22.48 6.63
CA ARG A 161 -9.32 -23.31 7.73
C ARG A 161 -10.35 -22.55 8.58
N PRO A 162 -11.62 -22.99 8.62
CA PRO A 162 -12.65 -22.33 9.43
C PRO A 162 -12.31 -22.19 10.91
N GLU A 163 -11.58 -23.16 11.48
CA GLU A 163 -11.15 -23.16 12.88
C GLU A 163 -10.19 -22.01 13.23
N ARG A 164 -9.66 -21.29 12.24
CA ARG A 164 -8.83 -20.08 12.42
C ARG A 164 -9.62 -18.77 12.31
N GLY A 165 -10.93 -18.85 12.13
CA GLY A 165 -11.84 -17.72 11.99
C GLY A 165 -12.12 -17.34 10.53
N TYR A 166 -13.26 -16.69 10.29
CA TYR A 166 -13.70 -16.36 8.93
C TYR A 166 -13.26 -14.97 8.45
N TYR A 167 -12.71 -14.13 9.31
CA TYR A 167 -12.32 -12.75 8.98
C TYR A 167 -11.38 -12.62 7.76
N HIS A 168 -10.58 -13.65 7.46
CA HIS A 168 -9.67 -13.72 6.30
C HIS A 168 -10.21 -14.52 5.11
N PHE A 169 -11.48 -14.93 5.12
CA PHE A 169 -12.10 -15.65 4.00
C PHE A 169 -12.56 -14.64 2.93
N SER A 170 -12.30 -14.96 1.67
CA SER A 170 -12.83 -14.20 0.52
C SER A 170 -12.83 -15.10 -0.71
N TYR A 171 -13.79 -14.86 -1.61
CA TYR A 171 -13.92 -15.55 -2.88
C TYR A 171 -13.12 -14.88 -4.01
N TYR A 172 -12.35 -13.83 -3.72
CA TYR A 172 -11.53 -13.15 -4.73
C TYR A 172 -10.04 -13.34 -4.46
N GLY A 173 -9.32 -13.70 -5.52
CA GLY A 173 -7.86 -13.65 -5.61
C GLY A 173 -7.40 -12.46 -6.43
N TYR A 174 -6.12 -12.12 -6.30
CA TYR A 174 -5.47 -11.14 -7.17
C TYR A 174 -4.91 -11.88 -8.39
N TRP A 175 -5.04 -11.28 -9.57
CA TRP A 175 -4.79 -11.95 -10.85
C TRP A 175 -4.29 -11.02 -11.95
N ARG A 176 -3.63 -9.92 -11.58
CA ARG A 176 -3.06 -8.96 -12.56
C ARG A 176 -1.90 -9.55 -13.36
N TYR A 177 -1.15 -10.49 -12.78
CA TYR A 177 0.06 -11.06 -13.38
C TYR A 177 0.02 -12.60 -13.35
N PRO A 178 -0.98 -13.23 -14.00
CA PRO A 178 -1.18 -14.69 -13.94
C PRO A 178 -0.02 -15.52 -14.50
N GLU A 179 0.87 -14.88 -15.26
CA GLU A 179 2.11 -15.45 -15.75
C GLU A 179 3.17 -15.64 -14.65
N ILE A 180 3.08 -14.94 -13.51
CA ILE A 180 4.01 -15.08 -12.38
C ILE A 180 3.55 -16.25 -11.51
N GLN A 181 3.97 -17.46 -11.87
CA GLN A 181 3.51 -18.69 -11.20
C GLN A 181 4.57 -19.22 -10.23
N ILE A 182 4.39 -18.88 -8.95
CA ILE A 182 5.33 -19.25 -7.90
C ILE A 182 5.41 -20.77 -7.64
N GLU A 183 4.30 -21.48 -7.80
CA GLU A 183 4.21 -22.93 -7.59
C GLU A 183 5.02 -23.73 -8.61
N THR A 184 5.12 -23.23 -9.84
CA THR A 184 5.91 -23.85 -10.92
C THR A 184 7.32 -23.26 -11.01
N GLN A 185 7.67 -22.33 -10.10
CA GLN A 185 8.89 -21.52 -10.15
C GLN A 185 9.07 -20.73 -11.46
N ALA A 186 8.00 -20.57 -12.25
CA ALA A 186 7.97 -19.77 -13.46
C ALA A 186 7.79 -18.29 -13.10
N VAL A 187 8.78 -17.72 -12.39
CA VAL A 187 8.82 -16.31 -11.98
C VAL A 187 9.97 -15.60 -12.65
N THR A 188 9.87 -15.45 -13.95
CA THR A 188 10.82 -14.73 -14.79
C THR A 188 10.08 -13.64 -15.56
N GLY A 189 10.80 -12.58 -15.94
CA GLY A 189 10.21 -11.43 -16.63
C GLY A 189 10.45 -10.13 -15.90
N ARG A 190 10.03 -9.02 -16.51
CA ARG A 190 10.25 -7.67 -16.01
C ARG A 190 8.96 -7.10 -15.45
N TYR A 191 8.94 -6.78 -14.16
CA TYR A 191 7.75 -6.30 -13.47
C TYR A 191 8.00 -4.98 -12.73
N PRO A 192 7.04 -4.04 -12.78
CA PRO A 192 7.12 -2.82 -12.00
C PRO A 192 6.93 -3.15 -10.52
N VAL A 193 7.97 -2.94 -9.71
CA VAL A 193 7.90 -3.15 -8.25
C VAL A 193 7.49 -1.86 -7.52
N TYR A 194 7.83 -0.71 -8.10
CA TYR A 194 7.33 0.59 -7.69
C TYR A 194 6.86 1.34 -8.93
N PRO A 195 5.54 1.41 -9.19
CA PRO A 195 5.03 2.10 -10.35
C PRO A 195 5.05 3.62 -10.15
N LYS A 196 5.21 4.37 -11.25
CA LYS A 196 5.07 5.83 -11.30
C LYS A 196 3.77 6.30 -10.67
N SER A 197 2.69 5.53 -10.84
CA SER A 197 1.37 5.83 -10.27
C SER A 197 1.40 5.98 -8.75
N GLU A 198 2.29 5.27 -8.03
CA GLU A 198 2.42 5.46 -6.59
C GLU A 198 2.93 6.86 -6.24
N ASN A 199 3.92 7.37 -6.99
CA ASN A 199 4.40 8.74 -6.86
C ASN A 199 3.29 9.75 -7.18
N ASP A 200 2.58 9.52 -8.29
CA ASP A 200 1.47 10.38 -8.73
C ASP A 200 0.39 10.51 -7.64
N TYR A 201 0.02 9.41 -6.98
CA TYR A 201 -0.98 9.46 -5.92
C TYR A 201 -0.48 10.13 -4.64
N MET A 202 0.82 10.04 -4.32
CA MET A 202 1.42 10.84 -3.23
C MET A 202 1.40 12.33 -3.56
N LEU A 203 1.74 12.67 -4.81
CA LEU A 203 1.71 14.05 -5.29
C LEU A 203 0.27 14.60 -5.30
N ALA A 204 -0.71 13.81 -5.76
CA ALA A 204 -2.12 14.21 -5.74
C ALA A 204 -2.62 14.49 -4.32
N GLU A 205 -2.25 13.66 -3.34
CA GLU A 205 -2.60 13.92 -1.94
C GLU A 205 -1.93 15.20 -1.44
N ALA A 206 -0.63 15.37 -1.70
CA ALA A 206 0.10 16.54 -1.26
C ALA A 206 -0.43 17.84 -1.90
N LEU A 207 -0.81 17.81 -3.18
CA LEU A 207 -1.46 18.92 -3.86
C LEU A 207 -2.78 19.27 -3.20
N LEU A 208 -3.66 18.29 -2.96
CA LEU A 208 -4.94 18.52 -2.29
C LEU A 208 -4.73 19.11 -0.88
N ARG A 209 -3.82 18.53 -0.10
CA ARG A 209 -3.49 18.96 1.28
C ARG A 209 -2.88 20.35 1.35
N THR A 210 -2.26 20.82 0.26
CA THR A 210 -1.66 22.16 0.14
C THR A 210 -2.54 23.14 -0.63
N GLY A 211 -3.81 22.80 -0.86
CA GLY A 211 -4.82 23.69 -1.44
C GLY A 211 -4.92 23.68 -2.97
N ASP A 212 -4.16 22.83 -3.66
CA ASP A 212 -4.23 22.66 -5.11
C ASP A 212 -5.11 21.46 -5.51
N LYS A 213 -6.43 21.62 -5.30
CA LYS A 213 -7.41 20.61 -5.69
C LYS A 213 -7.41 20.35 -7.20
N THR A 214 -7.25 21.39 -8.02
CA THR A 214 -7.25 21.26 -9.47
C THR A 214 -6.08 20.39 -9.94
N GLY A 215 -4.89 20.60 -9.40
CA GLY A 215 -3.72 19.75 -9.67
C GLY A 215 -3.96 18.29 -9.28
N ALA A 216 -4.53 18.04 -8.10
CA ALA A 216 -4.85 16.68 -7.66
C ALA A 216 -5.86 15.96 -8.59
N ILE A 217 -6.92 16.66 -9.02
CA ILE A 217 -7.90 16.14 -9.97
C ILE A 217 -7.25 15.82 -11.32
N ASN A 218 -6.37 16.69 -11.82
CA ASN A 218 -5.69 16.46 -13.09
C ASN A 218 -4.83 15.20 -13.05
N ILE A 219 -4.11 14.95 -11.96
CA ILE A 219 -3.33 13.72 -11.77
C ILE A 219 -4.25 12.50 -11.79
N LEU A 220 -5.33 12.51 -11.00
CA LEU A 220 -6.28 11.38 -10.96
C LEU A 220 -6.91 11.10 -12.33
N ASN A 221 -7.28 12.15 -13.06
CA ASN A 221 -7.90 12.01 -14.38
C ASN A 221 -6.93 11.52 -15.46
N ALA A 222 -5.62 11.68 -15.26
CA ALA A 222 -4.57 11.13 -16.12
C ALA A 222 -4.09 9.73 -15.69
N SER A 223 -4.49 9.27 -14.50
CA SER A 223 -4.00 8.04 -13.87
C SER A 223 -4.72 6.77 -14.37
N PRO A 224 -4.22 5.58 -13.98
CA PRO A 224 -4.90 4.29 -14.16
C PRO A 224 -6.37 4.24 -13.77
N ARG A 225 -6.84 5.11 -12.87
CA ARG A 225 -8.26 5.33 -12.59
C ARG A 225 -9.12 5.39 -13.85
N VAL A 226 -8.69 6.23 -14.79
CA VAL A 226 -9.41 6.50 -16.05
C VAL A 226 -8.85 5.63 -17.16
N THR A 227 -7.52 5.52 -17.28
CA THR A 227 -6.89 4.87 -18.43
C THR A 227 -6.99 3.35 -18.42
N ARG A 228 -7.04 2.72 -17.23
CA ARG A 228 -7.24 1.27 -17.06
C ARG A 228 -8.63 0.95 -16.52
N GLY A 229 -9.05 1.67 -15.49
CA GLY A 229 -10.32 1.44 -14.80
C GLY A 229 -11.55 1.91 -15.59
N GLY A 230 -11.38 2.84 -16.55
CA GLY A 230 -12.50 3.39 -17.32
C GLY A 230 -13.50 4.18 -16.47
N LEU A 231 -13.10 4.60 -15.25
CA LEU A 231 -13.96 5.37 -14.36
C LEU A 231 -14.15 6.80 -14.88
N ASP A 232 -15.31 7.38 -14.56
CA ASP A 232 -15.60 8.77 -14.91
C ASP A 232 -14.56 9.72 -14.32
N GLN A 233 -14.20 10.72 -15.12
CA GLN A 233 -13.31 11.79 -14.69
C GLN A 233 -13.94 12.59 -13.54
N LEU A 234 -13.12 12.93 -12.55
CA LEU A 234 -13.53 13.87 -11.52
C LEU A 234 -13.66 15.27 -12.11
N THR A 235 -14.76 15.93 -11.79
CA THR A 235 -15.02 17.31 -12.21
C THR A 235 -14.45 18.30 -11.21
N GLY A 236 -14.25 19.56 -11.63
CA GLY A 236 -13.80 20.63 -10.72
C GLY A 236 -14.77 20.94 -9.57
N THR A 237 -16.01 20.43 -9.63
CA THR A 237 -17.00 20.58 -8.54
C THR A 237 -16.87 19.52 -7.46
N ALA A 238 -16.00 18.51 -7.63
CA ALA A 238 -15.73 17.52 -6.59
C ALA A 238 -15.27 18.19 -5.29
N THR A 239 -15.79 17.70 -4.17
CA THR A 239 -15.37 18.07 -2.83
C THR A 239 -13.98 17.50 -2.52
N ASP A 240 -13.27 18.12 -1.59
CA ASP A 240 -11.94 17.66 -1.17
C ASP A 240 -12.01 16.22 -0.63
N THR A 241 -13.11 15.84 0.02
CA THR A 241 -13.36 14.48 0.49
C THR A 241 -13.51 13.49 -0.67
N GLU A 242 -14.22 13.84 -1.75
CA GLU A 242 -14.35 12.97 -2.93
C GLU A 242 -13.00 12.76 -3.63
N VAL A 243 -12.20 13.83 -3.76
CA VAL A 243 -10.85 13.74 -4.32
C VAL A 243 -9.95 12.87 -3.44
N LEU A 244 -9.97 13.09 -2.12
CA LEU A 244 -9.17 12.28 -1.18
C LEU A 244 -9.59 10.81 -1.18
N ASN A 245 -10.90 10.53 -1.24
CA ASN A 245 -11.42 9.17 -1.35
C ASN A 245 -10.97 8.50 -2.65
N ALA A 246 -10.97 9.23 -3.77
CA ALA A 246 -10.46 8.73 -5.04
C ALA A 246 -8.96 8.42 -4.98
N ILE A 247 -8.14 9.26 -4.34
CA ILE A 247 -6.70 8.99 -4.13
C ILE A 247 -6.52 7.69 -3.36
N PHE A 248 -7.20 7.52 -2.24
CA PHE A 248 -7.06 6.29 -1.45
C PHE A 248 -7.62 5.06 -2.13
N TYR A 249 -8.71 5.20 -2.89
CA TYR A 249 -9.23 4.13 -3.74
C TYR A 249 -8.16 3.67 -4.73
N GLU A 250 -7.53 4.60 -5.44
CA GLU A 250 -6.46 4.26 -6.40
C GLU A 250 -5.23 3.66 -5.73
N ARG A 251 -4.84 4.17 -4.56
CA ARG A 251 -3.74 3.58 -3.78
C ARG A 251 -4.03 2.14 -3.34
N THR A 252 -5.29 1.78 -3.07
CA THR A 252 -5.69 0.41 -2.76
C THR A 252 -5.75 -0.48 -4.00
N ILE A 253 -6.38 -0.02 -5.08
CA ILE A 253 -6.66 -0.84 -6.27
C ILE A 253 -5.44 -0.95 -7.18
N GLU A 254 -4.83 0.17 -7.55
CA GLU A 254 -3.75 0.19 -8.53
C GLU A 254 -2.43 -0.35 -7.97
N LEU A 255 -2.18 -0.14 -6.67
CA LEU A 255 -0.92 -0.52 -6.02
C LEU A 255 -1.01 -1.87 -5.29
N PHE A 256 -2.09 -2.63 -5.50
CA PHE A 256 -2.31 -3.91 -4.83
C PHE A 256 -1.11 -4.85 -5.06
N SER A 257 -0.52 -5.35 -3.97
CA SER A 257 0.64 -6.25 -3.97
C SER A 257 1.95 -5.74 -4.60
N HIS A 258 2.08 -4.45 -4.93
CA HIS A 258 3.33 -3.92 -5.53
C HIS A 258 4.35 -3.55 -4.44
N SER A 259 3.99 -2.57 -3.61
CA SER A 259 4.92 -1.92 -2.69
C SER A 259 4.72 -2.39 -1.25
N LEU A 260 5.80 -2.42 -0.48
CA LEU A 260 5.75 -2.84 0.92
C LEU A 260 4.76 -1.98 1.71
N GLY A 261 3.77 -2.65 2.30
CA GLY A 261 2.94 -2.12 3.38
C GLY A 261 2.05 -0.94 3.02
N THR A 262 1.89 -0.57 1.74
CA THR A 262 1.13 0.62 1.32
C THR A 262 -0.23 0.70 1.99
N GLU A 263 -1.04 -0.35 1.88
CA GLU A 263 -2.37 -0.37 2.50
C GLU A 263 -2.30 -0.35 4.03
N PHE A 264 -1.37 -1.09 4.64
CA PHE A 264 -1.21 -1.09 6.10
C PHE A 264 -0.90 0.31 6.61
N PHE A 265 0.04 1.02 5.99
CA PHE A 265 0.42 2.38 6.37
C PHE A 265 -0.71 3.38 6.12
N ASP A 266 -1.39 3.28 4.97
CA ASP A 266 -2.52 4.16 4.64
C ASP A 266 -3.70 3.94 5.58
N MET A 267 -4.04 2.69 5.93
CA MET A 267 -5.07 2.41 6.93
C MET A 267 -4.64 2.86 8.32
N ARG A 268 -3.38 2.62 8.69
CA ARG A 268 -2.81 3.02 9.99
C ARG A 268 -2.90 4.53 10.21
N ARG A 269 -2.40 5.33 9.27
CA ARG A 269 -2.40 6.79 9.34
C ARG A 269 -3.79 7.43 9.25
N ARG A 270 -4.83 6.64 9.01
CA ARG A 270 -6.24 7.08 8.98
C ARG A 270 -7.08 6.54 10.12
N ASN A 271 -6.51 5.77 11.05
CA ASN A 271 -7.24 5.02 12.08
C ASN A 271 -8.23 4.00 11.50
N TYR A 272 -7.94 3.43 10.33
CA TYR A 272 -8.82 2.49 9.61
C TYR A 272 -8.45 1.02 9.82
N LEU A 273 -7.32 0.73 10.49
CA LEU A 273 -6.98 -0.65 10.87
C LEU A 273 -8.06 -1.24 11.78
N GLN A 274 -8.27 -2.55 11.67
CA GLN A 274 -9.19 -3.26 12.57
C GLN A 274 -8.72 -3.08 14.03
N PRO A 275 -9.64 -2.90 15.00
CA PRO A 275 -9.31 -2.79 16.41
C PRO A 275 -8.34 -3.88 16.89
N GLY A 276 -7.36 -3.50 17.71
CA GLY A 276 -6.34 -4.44 18.19
C GLY A 276 -5.21 -4.73 17.20
N THR A 277 -5.28 -4.30 15.94
CA THR A 277 -4.17 -4.46 15.00
C THR A 277 -2.93 -3.72 15.50
N LEU A 278 -1.76 -4.37 15.54
CA LEU A 278 -0.51 -3.73 15.94
C LEU A 278 -0.18 -2.53 15.03
N LEU A 279 0.28 -1.42 15.63
CA LEU A 279 0.73 -0.23 14.91
C LEU A 279 2.22 -0.29 14.60
N HIS A 280 2.95 -1.19 15.26
CA HIS A 280 4.37 -1.48 15.03
C HIS A 280 4.73 -2.85 15.65
N PHE A 281 5.82 -3.47 15.18
CA PHE A 281 6.27 -4.76 15.68
C PHE A 281 7.05 -4.63 16.99
N PRO A 282 6.96 -5.61 17.91
CA PRO A 282 7.84 -5.67 19.08
C PRO A 282 9.29 -5.90 18.64
N ILE A 283 10.24 -5.50 19.49
CA ILE A 283 11.65 -5.83 19.29
C ILE A 283 11.82 -7.35 19.26
N PRO A 284 12.59 -7.92 18.31
CA PRO A 284 12.85 -9.35 18.26
C PRO A 284 13.37 -9.88 19.60
N GLY A 285 12.82 -10.99 20.08
CA GLY A 285 13.15 -11.51 21.41
C GLY A 285 14.65 -11.77 21.64
N LYS A 286 15.39 -12.15 20.60
CA LYS A 286 16.85 -12.36 20.68
C LYS A 286 17.61 -11.06 20.98
N GLU A 287 17.13 -9.92 20.47
CA GLU A 287 17.70 -8.61 20.78
C GLU A 287 17.40 -8.22 22.23
N LEU A 288 16.17 -8.47 22.70
CA LEU A 288 15.79 -8.23 24.10
C LEU A 288 16.66 -9.04 25.06
N GLU A 289 16.86 -10.33 24.76
CA GLU A 289 17.75 -11.21 25.54
C GLU A 289 19.19 -10.68 25.59
N THR A 290 19.73 -10.27 24.43
CA THR A 290 21.09 -9.74 24.33
C THR A 290 21.27 -8.46 25.15
N LEU A 291 20.23 -7.64 25.22
CA LEU A 291 20.24 -6.37 25.96
C LEU A 291 19.86 -6.54 27.44
N GLY A 292 19.44 -7.74 27.87
CA GLY A 292 18.95 -7.98 29.23
C GLY A 292 17.60 -7.33 29.52
N GLU A 293 16.81 -7.06 28.47
CA GLU A 293 15.49 -6.44 28.55
C GLU A 293 14.38 -7.49 28.66
N ALA A 294 13.25 -7.12 29.25
CA ALA A 294 12.11 -8.02 29.38
C ALA A 294 11.43 -8.29 28.02
N TYR A 295 11.00 -9.54 27.80
CA TYR A 295 10.16 -9.88 26.65
C TYR A 295 8.80 -9.20 26.75
N TYR A 296 8.31 -8.69 25.62
CA TYR A 296 6.98 -8.10 25.51
C TYR A 296 6.34 -8.43 24.15
N SER A 297 5.04 -8.18 24.04
CA SER A 297 4.25 -8.32 22.81
C SER A 297 3.35 -7.10 22.63
N LEU A 298 2.81 -6.91 21.43
CA LEU A 298 1.94 -5.80 21.05
C LEU A 298 0.74 -6.33 20.25
N GLY A 299 -0.37 -5.59 20.26
CA GLY A 299 -1.59 -5.94 19.53
C GLY A 299 -2.61 -6.70 20.37
N GLY A 300 -3.82 -6.87 19.83
CA GLY A 300 -5.02 -7.29 20.55
C GLY A 300 -5.36 -6.29 21.65
N SER A 301 -4.80 -6.51 22.83
CA SER A 301 -4.90 -5.65 24.01
C SER A 301 -3.56 -5.44 24.73
N PHE A 302 -2.44 -5.81 24.10
CA PHE A 302 -1.08 -5.65 24.64
C PHE A 302 -0.45 -4.35 24.14
N GLY A 303 0.05 -3.54 25.08
CA GLY A 303 0.56 -2.19 24.83
C GLY A 303 -0.48 -1.11 25.14
N THR A 304 -0.29 0.07 24.56
CA THR A 304 -1.14 1.25 24.73
C THR A 304 -2.04 1.46 23.51
N SER A 305 -3.35 1.60 23.73
CA SER A 305 -4.32 1.85 22.65
C SER A 305 -4.01 3.16 21.91
N GLY A 306 -4.08 3.14 20.58
CA GLY A 306 -3.77 4.29 19.71
C GLY A 306 -2.28 4.61 19.54
N VAL A 307 -1.40 3.92 20.27
CA VAL A 307 0.06 4.08 20.24
C VAL A 307 0.74 2.80 19.75
N ASP A 308 0.37 1.66 20.35
CA ASP A 308 0.94 0.34 20.05
C ASP A 308 0.00 -0.55 19.25
N TYR A 309 -1.31 -0.37 19.42
CA TYR A 309 -2.34 -1.09 18.68
C TYR A 309 -3.54 -0.19 18.36
N ALA A 310 -4.27 -0.53 17.30
CA ALA A 310 -5.44 0.20 16.82
C ALA A 310 -6.54 0.29 17.89
N GLY A 311 -7.10 1.48 18.09
CA GLY A 311 -8.14 1.75 19.08
C GLY A 311 -9.43 0.94 18.87
N SER A 312 -10.24 0.81 19.91
CA SER A 312 -11.55 0.15 19.81
C SER A 312 -12.55 0.92 18.93
N ASP A 313 -12.33 2.21 18.75
CA ASP A 313 -13.07 3.15 17.90
C ASP A 313 -12.51 3.25 16.47
N TRP A 314 -11.48 2.47 16.15
CA TRP A 314 -10.87 2.42 14.83
C TRP A 314 -11.58 1.40 13.95
N GLY A 315 -11.31 1.47 12.65
CA GLY A 315 -11.76 0.48 11.70
C GLY A 315 -12.29 1.10 10.42
N TRP A 316 -12.03 0.42 9.31
CA TRP A 316 -12.57 0.86 8.04
C TRP A 316 -14.10 0.76 8.06
N PRO A 317 -14.81 1.87 7.76
CA PRO A 317 -16.22 1.97 8.08
C PRO A 317 -17.15 1.12 7.21
N GLY A 318 -16.66 0.48 6.14
CA GLY A 318 -17.56 -0.11 5.14
C GLY A 318 -18.12 0.96 4.19
N TRP A 319 -18.52 0.53 3.00
CA TRP A 319 -19.55 1.24 2.22
C TRP A 319 -20.94 0.61 2.42
N ASP A 320 -21.01 -0.52 3.13
CA ASP A 320 -22.24 -1.16 3.57
C ASP A 320 -22.68 -0.65 4.96
N VAL A 321 -23.99 -0.67 5.23
CA VAL A 321 -24.61 -0.15 6.46
C VAL A 321 -24.30 -1.00 7.72
N GLN A 322 -23.44 -2.00 7.60
CA GLN A 322 -23.09 -2.95 8.66
C GLN A 322 -21.69 -2.68 9.21
N ASN A 323 -21.52 -1.52 9.86
CA ASN A 323 -20.35 -1.32 10.72
C ASN A 323 -20.74 -1.51 12.19
N PRO A 324 -20.34 -2.62 12.85
CA PRO A 324 -20.55 -2.79 14.29
C PRO A 324 -19.58 -1.95 15.15
N TYR A 325 -18.66 -1.19 14.54
CA TYR A 325 -17.65 -0.36 15.19
C TYR A 325 -17.91 1.15 15.00
N LYS A 326 -19.16 1.54 14.74
CA LYS A 326 -19.67 2.88 15.01
C LYS A 326 -20.46 2.88 16.32
#